data_AF-A0A349YSW2-F1
#
_entry.id   AF-A0A349YSW2-F1
#
_cell.length_a   1.000
_cell.length_b   1.000
_cell.length_c   1.000
_cell.angle_alpha   90.00
_cell.angle_beta   90.00
_cell.angle_gamma   90.00
#
_symmetry.space_group_name_H-M   'P 1'
#
loop_
_entity.id
_entity.type
_entity.pdbx_description
1 polymer ?
#
loop_
_entity_poly.entity_id
_entity_poly.type
_entity_poly.pdbx_seq_one_letter_code
_entity_poly.pdbx_strand_id
1 'polypeptide(L)'
;MKFVEFEDIKKLDIGYIFIPERIILDDCDLVNTEILVYTYLVMNKTMRKKILFSGYDFCKWLNVSYSKRDGEILDRVEKSFKRLLELDAVKCFSLHEKFGRNGFYEVELQDEIKSTEKFGILYLDEIEKIMSRETNRIGRTGYFGMAIRLLAYFRLNIFVRSNEFNANNTDKDSEMDKRRMDSPEAFYKHIKYIALDLNLHRDTVQKFIDILVDLQLIVKRTPYKFRCENNWYCPECLFANAYKRQNGYLIASGEEYYNPEFDAAEKRLKKSRNYIFLTYKKD
;
A
#
# COMPACT_ATOMS: atom_id res chain seq x y z
N MET A 1 -13.74 -4.65 -24.11
CA MET A 1 -13.89 -3.57 -23.12
C MET A 1 -14.30 -2.34 -23.92
N LYS A 2 -15.43 -1.68 -23.66
CA LYS A 2 -15.75 -0.44 -24.40
C LYS A 2 -14.72 0.60 -23.97
N PHE A 3 -14.02 1.21 -24.93
CA PHE A 3 -13.11 2.31 -24.65
C PHE A 3 -13.90 3.41 -23.95
N VAL A 4 -13.45 3.73 -22.75
CA VAL A 4 -13.87 4.92 -22.03
C VAL A 4 -13.30 6.08 -22.84
N GLU A 5 -14.16 6.80 -23.56
CA GLU A 5 -13.77 8.05 -24.21
C GLU A 5 -13.23 8.99 -23.13
N PHE A 6 -12.26 9.85 -23.47
CA PHE A 6 -11.60 10.75 -22.51
C PHE A 6 -12.58 11.62 -21.70
N GLU A 7 -13.85 11.72 -22.12
CA GLU A 7 -14.94 12.43 -21.45
C GLU A 7 -15.42 11.78 -20.14
N ASP A 8 -15.19 10.48 -19.93
CA ASP A 8 -15.59 9.75 -18.71
C ASP A 8 -14.47 9.74 -17.63
N ILE A 9 -13.31 10.33 -17.91
CA ILE A 9 -12.18 10.40 -16.98
C ILE A 9 -12.45 11.52 -15.96
N LYS A 10 -12.87 11.14 -14.75
CA LYS A 10 -13.02 12.09 -13.65
C LYS A 10 -11.64 12.58 -13.19
N LYS A 11 -11.34 13.86 -13.42
CA LYS A 11 -10.21 14.54 -12.76
C LYS A 11 -10.45 14.50 -11.26
N LEU A 12 -9.59 13.77 -10.57
CA LEU A 12 -9.57 13.75 -9.13
C LEU A 12 -8.42 14.68 -8.72
N ASP A 13 -8.74 15.77 -8.04
CA ASP A 13 -7.74 16.71 -7.50
C ASP A 13 -7.12 16.10 -6.23
N ILE A 14 -6.51 14.92 -6.39
CA ILE A 14 -6.10 14.06 -5.29
C ILE A 14 -4.59 13.87 -5.35
N GLY A 15 -3.92 14.33 -4.30
CA GLY A 15 -2.51 14.07 -4.08
C GLY A 15 -2.22 12.57 -3.91
N TYR A 16 -0.96 12.21 -4.07
CA TYR A 16 -0.47 10.89 -3.71
C TYR A 16 0.86 11.04 -2.97
N ILE A 17 1.20 10.02 -2.20
CA ILE A 17 2.47 9.92 -1.50
C ILE A 17 3.21 8.68 -1.98
N PHE A 18 4.53 8.76 -1.93
CA PHE A 18 5.39 7.61 -2.12
C PHE A 18 5.86 7.12 -0.76
N ILE A 19 5.73 5.82 -0.52
CA ILE A 19 6.28 5.18 0.68
C ILE A 19 7.46 4.30 0.24
N PRO A 20 8.70 4.63 0.61
CA PRO A 20 9.88 3.86 0.29
C PRO A 20 9.83 2.41 0.82
N GLU A 21 10.38 1.47 0.05
CA GLU A 21 10.52 0.06 0.44
C GLU A 21 11.20 -0.11 1.81
N ARG A 22 12.22 0.71 2.11
CA ARG A 22 12.94 0.66 3.39
C ARG A 22 12.06 0.93 4.61
N ILE A 23 10.99 1.70 4.46
CA ILE A 23 10.00 1.98 5.52
C ILE A 23 8.94 0.86 5.55
N ILE A 24 8.51 0.38 4.38
CA ILE A 24 7.50 -0.69 4.27
C ILE A 24 8.03 -1.99 4.90
N LEU A 25 9.29 -2.33 4.61
CA LEU A 25 9.91 -3.58 5.01
C LEU A 25 10.79 -3.46 6.27
N ASP A 26 10.74 -2.35 7.01
CA ASP A 26 11.51 -2.23 8.26
C ASP A 26 11.08 -3.33 9.25
N ASP A 27 12.06 -3.91 9.95
CA ASP A 27 11.87 -5.06 10.83
C ASP A 27 11.69 -4.65 12.30
N CYS A 28 11.63 -3.35 12.58
CA CYS A 28 11.45 -2.83 13.93
C CYS A 28 10.02 -3.02 14.48
N ASP A 29 9.91 -3.11 15.80
CA ASP A 29 8.63 -3.25 16.52
C ASP A 29 7.75 -1.97 16.45
N LEU A 30 8.34 -0.87 15.97
CA LEU A 30 7.71 0.43 15.82
C LEU A 30 7.24 0.72 14.39
N VAL A 31 7.51 -0.15 13.42
CA VAL A 31 7.31 0.09 11.97
C VAL A 31 5.90 0.58 11.61
N ASN A 32 4.86 0.14 12.32
CA ASN A 32 3.50 0.62 12.08
C ASN A 32 3.28 2.07 12.57
N THR A 33 3.95 2.48 13.65
CA THR A 33 3.95 3.88 14.07
C THR A 33 4.85 4.72 13.16
N GLU A 34 6.01 4.18 12.78
CA GLU A 34 6.95 4.80 11.85
C GLU A 34 6.29 5.17 10.52
N ILE A 35 5.63 4.21 9.87
CA ILE A 35 4.98 4.47 8.58
C ILE A 35 3.88 5.53 8.71
N LEU A 36 3.17 5.59 9.85
CA LEU A 36 2.20 6.65 10.11
C LEU A 36 2.85 8.01 10.29
N VAL A 37 3.95 8.08 11.04
CA VAL A 37 4.70 9.33 11.22
C VAL A 37 5.22 9.80 9.88
N TYR A 38 5.79 8.91 9.07
CA TYR A 38 6.23 9.24 7.71
C TYR A 38 5.07 9.74 6.85
N THR A 39 3.95 9.01 6.84
CA THR A 39 2.73 9.39 6.11
C THR A 39 2.25 10.79 6.52
N TYR A 40 2.19 11.07 7.83
CA TYR A 40 1.83 12.37 8.36
C TYR A 40 2.77 13.47 7.86
N LEU A 41 4.09 13.24 7.92
CA LEU A 41 5.07 14.22 7.45
C LEU A 41 4.89 14.51 5.96
N VAL A 42 4.75 13.49 5.11
CA VAL A 42 4.55 13.69 3.66
C VAL A 42 3.25 14.45 3.38
N MET A 43 2.16 14.13 4.08
CA MET A 43 0.88 14.81 3.92
C MET A 43 0.90 16.28 4.38
N ASN A 44 1.73 16.61 5.38
CA ASN A 44 1.89 17.97 5.89
C ASN A 44 3.06 18.73 5.26
N LYS A 45 3.68 18.15 4.23
CA LYS A 45 4.72 18.82 3.46
C LYS A 45 4.11 20.00 2.73
N THR A 46 4.45 21.20 3.19
CA THR A 46 4.05 22.44 2.52
C THR A 46 4.94 22.73 1.30
N MET A 47 4.65 23.81 0.57
CA MET A 47 5.57 24.32 -0.46
C MET A 47 6.99 24.63 0.09
N ARG A 48 7.12 24.80 1.41
CA ARG A 48 8.41 24.90 2.09
C ARG A 48 8.97 23.48 2.29
N LYS A 49 10.24 23.26 1.91
CA LYS A 49 10.94 21.97 2.09
C LYS A 49 10.95 21.47 3.54
N LYS A 50 10.83 22.38 4.50
CA LYS A 50 10.88 22.09 5.93
C LYS A 50 9.49 22.13 6.58
N ILE A 51 9.27 21.19 7.49
CA ILE A 51 8.02 20.92 8.21
C ILE A 51 8.29 21.09 9.70
N LEU A 52 7.38 21.76 10.41
CA LEU A 52 7.39 21.76 11.87
C LEU A 52 6.61 20.54 12.35
N PHE A 53 7.32 19.59 12.94
CA PHE A 53 6.74 18.35 13.45
C PHE A 53 6.67 18.39 14.97
N SER A 54 5.48 18.19 15.52
CA SER A 54 5.29 17.92 16.94
C SER A 54 4.55 16.59 17.12
N GLY A 55 4.95 15.83 18.15
CA GLY A 55 4.19 14.64 18.55
C GLY A 55 2.76 15.01 18.97
N TYR A 56 2.54 16.25 19.41
CA TYR A 56 1.21 16.76 19.73
C TYR A 56 0.32 16.82 18.47
N ASP A 57 0.77 17.50 17.42
CA ASP A 57 -0.03 17.65 16.20
C ASP A 57 -0.28 16.31 15.51
N PHE A 58 0.68 15.39 15.59
CA PHE A 58 0.51 14.01 15.12
C PHE A 58 -0.61 13.26 15.86
N CYS A 59 -0.62 13.31 17.19
CA CYS A 59 -1.68 12.66 17.98
C CYS A 59 -3.05 13.32 17.76
N LYS A 60 -3.07 14.65 17.57
CA LYS A 60 -4.29 15.40 17.19
C LYS A 60 -4.81 14.95 15.83
N TRP A 61 -3.93 14.76 14.84
CA TRP A 61 -4.28 14.22 13.51
C TRP A 61 -4.90 12.81 13.60
N LEU A 62 -4.40 11.95 14.49
CA LEU A 62 -4.98 10.62 14.76
C LEU A 62 -6.25 10.65 15.63
N ASN A 63 -6.67 11.84 16.10
CA ASN A 63 -7.78 12.02 17.03
C ASN A 63 -7.64 11.12 18.28
N VAL A 64 -6.44 11.14 18.88
CA VAL A 64 -6.10 10.43 20.13
C VAL A 64 -5.98 11.45 21.27
N SER A 65 -6.56 11.14 22.43
CA SER A 65 -6.75 12.09 23.54
C SER A 65 -5.70 11.98 24.65
N TYR A 66 -5.00 13.09 24.93
CA TYR A 66 -4.01 13.33 26.01
C TYR A 66 -4.44 12.89 27.42
N SER A 67 -4.10 11.67 27.83
CA SER A 67 -4.20 11.13 29.20
C SER A 67 -2.85 10.60 29.74
N LYS A 68 -2.77 10.08 30.97
CA LYS A 68 -1.52 9.50 31.54
C LYS A 68 -0.96 8.30 30.75
N ARG A 69 -1.79 7.59 29.97
CA ARG A 69 -1.35 6.53 29.02
C ARG A 69 -0.63 7.10 27.79
N ASP A 70 -0.66 8.42 27.59
CA ASP A 70 -0.20 9.06 26.36
C ASP A 70 1.30 9.38 26.37
N GLY A 71 1.95 9.31 27.54
CA GLY A 71 3.41 9.29 27.60
C GLY A 71 3.99 8.13 26.80
N GLU A 72 3.35 6.96 26.81
CA GLU A 72 3.77 5.79 26.02
C GLU A 72 3.55 6.01 24.52
N ILE A 73 2.47 6.67 24.11
CA ILE A 73 2.22 6.96 22.69
C ILE A 73 3.23 7.98 22.17
N LEU A 74 3.47 9.07 22.91
CA LEU A 74 4.47 10.06 22.53
C LEU A 74 5.88 9.48 22.50
N ASP A 75 6.25 8.64 23.47
CA ASP A 75 7.53 7.93 23.46
C ASP A 75 7.67 7.03 22.22
N ARG A 76 6.61 6.29 21.84
CA ARG A 76 6.62 5.49 20.60
C ARG A 76 6.73 6.36 19.35
N VAL A 77 6.03 7.49 19.29
CA VAL A 77 6.13 8.43 18.17
C VAL A 77 7.53 9.02 18.09
N GLU A 78 8.13 9.39 19.22
CA GLU A 78 9.51 9.90 19.28
C GLU A 78 10.51 8.86 18.78
N LYS A 79 10.41 7.62 19.28
CA LYS A 79 11.27 6.52 18.86
C LYS A 79 11.11 6.21 17.36
N SER A 80 9.86 6.24 16.87
CA SER A 80 9.58 6.03 15.45
C SER A 80 10.15 7.16 14.58
N PHE A 81 10.08 8.41 15.05
CA PHE A 81 10.70 9.54 14.38
C PHE A 81 12.23 9.43 14.36
N LYS A 82 12.85 9.00 15.48
CA LYS A 82 14.29 8.71 15.54
C LYS A 82 14.69 7.61 14.56
N ARG A 83 13.87 6.56 14.42
CA ARG A 83 14.09 5.52 13.43
C ARG A 83 14.03 6.04 11.99
N LEU A 84 13.10 6.95 11.67
CA LEU A 84 13.08 7.62 10.35
C LEU A 84 14.37 8.42 10.06
N LEU A 85 15.01 9.00 11.09
CA LEU A 85 16.31 9.65 10.95
C LEU A 85 17.41 8.62 10.65
N GLU A 86 17.41 7.48 11.35
CA GLU A 86 18.37 6.37 11.11
C GLU A 86 18.22 5.77 9.70
N LEU A 87 16.99 5.67 9.20
CA LEU A 87 16.67 5.20 7.84
C LEU A 87 16.95 6.24 6.75
N ASP A 88 17.47 7.43 7.10
CA ASP A 88 17.68 8.54 6.18
C ASP A 88 16.41 8.87 5.36
N ALA A 89 15.24 8.71 5.99
CA ALA A 89 13.94 9.08 5.40
C ALA A 89 13.62 10.56 5.64
N VAL A 90 14.17 11.11 6.72
CA VAL A 90 14.00 12.51 7.12
C VAL A 90 15.31 13.08 7.63
N LYS A 91 15.46 14.41 7.57
CA LYS A 91 16.54 15.18 8.20
C LYS A 91 15.95 16.08 9.28
N CYS A 92 16.59 16.15 10.45
CA CYS A 92 16.22 17.06 11.53
C CYS A 92 17.25 18.19 11.60
N PHE A 93 16.80 19.45 11.54
CA PHE A 93 17.68 20.63 11.55
C PHE A 93 17.74 21.31 12.91
N SER A 94 16.63 21.30 13.65
CA SER A 94 16.57 21.95 14.95
C SER A 94 15.63 21.21 15.89
N LEU A 95 16.05 21.19 17.14
CA LEU A 95 15.33 20.60 18.25
C LEU A 95 14.90 21.73 19.18
N HIS A 96 13.65 22.17 19.07
CA HIS A 96 13.11 23.20 19.95
C HIS A 96 12.37 22.49 21.09
N GLU A 97 12.99 22.48 22.27
CA GLU A 97 12.53 21.83 23.52
C GLU A 97 12.52 20.28 23.50
N LYS A 98 12.26 19.67 24.67
CA LYS A 98 12.06 18.21 24.79
C LYS A 98 10.81 17.79 24.02
N PHE A 99 10.86 16.63 23.36
CA PHE A 99 9.70 16.05 22.66
C PHE A 99 8.51 15.95 23.61
N GLY A 100 7.42 16.65 23.29
CA GLY A 100 6.31 16.82 24.22
C GLY A 100 5.30 17.84 23.72
N ARG A 101 4.50 18.37 24.66
CA ARG A 101 3.34 19.23 24.35
C ARG A 101 3.70 20.56 23.68
N ASN A 102 4.92 21.06 23.92
CA ASN A 102 5.40 22.36 23.43
C ASN A 102 6.63 22.23 22.50
N GLY A 103 7.19 21.02 22.37
CA GLY A 103 8.39 20.80 21.58
C GLY A 103 8.07 20.51 20.11
N PHE A 104 8.90 21.05 19.22
CA PHE A 104 8.80 20.83 17.78
C PHE A 104 10.17 20.59 17.15
N TYR A 105 10.16 19.77 16.10
CA TYR A 105 11.31 19.48 15.26
C TYR A 105 11.15 20.16 13.91
N GLU A 106 12.20 20.82 13.45
CA GLU A 106 12.25 21.27 12.05
C GLU A 106 12.79 20.12 11.20
N VAL A 107 11.94 19.58 10.32
CA VAL A 107 12.17 18.33 9.59
C VAL A 107 12.10 18.57 8.09
N GLU A 108 13.01 18.00 7.31
CA GLU A 108 12.92 17.91 5.85
C GLU A 108 12.78 16.45 5.44
N LEU A 109 11.85 16.17 4.53
CA LEU A 109 11.73 14.85 3.92
C LEU A 109 12.87 14.66 2.91
N GLN A 110 13.51 13.50 2.94
CA GLN A 110 14.40 13.11 1.86
C GLN A 110 13.53 12.71 0.67
N ASP A 111 13.21 13.69 -0.19
CA ASP A 111 12.28 13.56 -1.31
C ASP A 111 12.78 12.64 -2.44
N GLU A 112 14.08 12.37 -2.48
CA GLU A 112 14.68 11.51 -3.49
C GLU A 112 14.54 10.05 -3.06
N ILE A 113 13.47 9.41 -3.54
CA ILE A 113 13.48 7.96 -3.69
C ILE A 113 14.69 7.64 -4.55
N LYS A 114 15.63 6.87 -4.01
CA LYS A 114 16.83 6.51 -4.74
C LYS A 114 16.41 5.79 -6.03
N SER A 115 17.09 6.02 -7.14
CA SER A 115 16.72 5.42 -8.44
C SER A 115 16.63 3.89 -8.41
N THR A 116 17.29 3.25 -7.43
CA THR A 116 17.30 1.81 -7.20
C THR A 116 16.27 1.33 -6.17
N GLU A 117 15.64 2.25 -5.45
CA GLU A 117 14.71 1.94 -4.37
C GLU A 117 13.28 1.83 -4.91
N LYS A 118 12.60 0.74 -4.54
CA LYS A 118 11.19 0.57 -4.86
C LYS A 118 10.32 1.33 -3.87
N PHE A 119 9.07 1.57 -4.23
CA PHE A 119 8.13 2.30 -3.40
C PHE A 119 6.69 1.86 -3.67
N GLY A 120 5.83 2.05 -2.68
CA GLY A 120 4.38 1.99 -2.84
C GLY A 120 3.81 3.39 -3.09
N ILE A 121 2.86 3.52 -4.01
CA ILE A 121 2.10 4.77 -4.22
C ILE A 121 0.77 4.64 -3.48
N LEU A 122 0.52 5.56 -2.54
CA LEU A 122 -0.78 5.67 -1.86
C LEU A 122 -1.44 7.00 -2.21
N TYR A 123 -2.74 6.97 -2.53
CA TYR A 123 -3.52 8.18 -2.78
C TYR A 123 -4.09 8.74 -1.48
N LEU A 124 -4.19 10.06 -1.36
CA LEU A 124 -4.64 10.70 -0.13
C LEU A 124 -6.05 10.25 0.29
N ASP A 125 -6.94 10.02 -0.67
CA ASP A 125 -8.30 9.53 -0.40
C ASP A 125 -8.31 8.08 0.12
N GLU A 126 -7.32 7.26 -0.22
CA GLU A 126 -7.16 5.91 0.35
C GLU A 126 -6.78 5.98 1.82
N ILE A 127 -5.87 6.90 2.15
CA ILE A 127 -5.41 7.14 3.52
C ILE A 127 -6.60 7.66 4.34
N GLU A 128 -7.33 8.65 3.84
CA GLU A 128 -8.54 9.15 4.49
C GLU A 128 -9.58 8.03 4.68
N LYS A 129 -9.79 7.18 3.67
CA LYS A 129 -10.71 6.05 3.76
C LYS A 129 -10.30 5.07 4.87
N ILE A 130 -9.01 4.74 4.99
CA ILE A 130 -8.49 3.92 6.09
C ILE A 130 -8.71 4.61 7.45
N MET A 131 -8.37 5.89 7.53
CA MET A 131 -8.41 6.68 8.78
C MET A 131 -9.83 6.98 9.25
N SER A 132 -10.81 6.98 8.34
CA SER A 132 -12.23 7.16 8.62
C SER A 132 -12.90 5.93 9.25
N ARG A 133 -12.27 4.75 9.18
CA ARG A 133 -12.87 3.51 9.69
C ARG A 133 -12.99 3.58 11.21
N GLU A 134 -14.18 3.25 11.71
CA GLU A 134 -14.41 3.15 13.15
C GLU A 134 -13.50 2.09 13.75
N THR A 135 -12.72 2.50 14.74
CA THR A 135 -11.83 1.64 15.49
C THR A 135 -11.73 2.15 16.92
N ASN A 136 -11.45 1.23 17.84
CA ASN A 136 -11.23 1.56 19.25
C ASN A 136 -10.16 2.65 19.35
N ARG A 137 -10.40 3.67 20.18
CA ARG A 137 -9.44 4.77 20.38
C ARG A 137 -8.06 4.27 20.86
N ILE A 138 -8.06 3.18 21.62
CA ILE A 138 -6.86 2.48 22.08
C ILE A 138 -6.35 1.61 20.93
N GLY A 139 -5.13 1.87 20.46
CA GLY A 139 -4.48 1.10 19.40
C GLY A 139 -4.66 1.66 17.98
N ARG A 140 -5.22 2.86 17.81
CA ARG A 140 -5.36 3.53 16.50
C ARG A 140 -4.06 3.58 15.70
N THR A 141 -2.96 3.93 16.35
CA THR A 141 -1.63 3.99 15.71
C THR A 141 -1.22 2.64 15.13
N GLY A 142 -1.37 1.56 15.90
CA GLY A 142 -1.07 0.22 15.40
C GLY A 142 -2.02 -0.21 14.28
N TYR A 143 -3.31 0.11 14.40
CA TYR A 143 -4.33 -0.26 13.42
C TYR A 143 -4.15 0.45 12.08
N PHE A 144 -4.11 1.78 12.07
CA PHE A 144 -3.98 2.56 10.83
C PHE A 144 -2.61 2.34 10.20
N GLY A 145 -1.55 2.26 11.02
CA GLY A 145 -0.20 1.95 10.54
C GLY A 145 -0.11 0.62 9.85
N MET A 146 -0.75 -0.42 10.41
CA MET A 146 -0.79 -1.73 9.78
C MET A 146 -1.54 -1.72 8.45
N ALA A 147 -2.69 -1.05 8.39
CA ALA A 147 -3.48 -0.96 7.16
C ALA A 147 -2.73 -0.22 6.05
N ILE A 148 -2.10 0.92 6.39
CA ILE A 148 -1.28 1.71 5.45
C ILE A 148 -0.05 0.93 5.01
N ARG A 149 0.65 0.25 5.94
CA ARG A 149 1.83 -0.59 5.63
C ARG A 149 1.49 -1.70 4.67
N LEU A 150 0.39 -2.40 4.95
CA LEU A 150 -0.03 -3.51 4.11
C LEU A 150 -0.51 -3.04 2.74
N LEU A 151 -1.23 -1.92 2.65
CA LEU A 151 -1.59 -1.31 1.38
C LEU A 151 -0.33 -0.92 0.58
N ALA A 152 0.63 -0.26 1.21
CA ALA A 152 1.89 0.13 0.59
C ALA A 152 2.67 -1.09 0.10
N TYR A 153 2.70 -2.18 0.88
CA TYR A 153 3.28 -3.45 0.46
C TYR A 153 2.61 -4.02 -0.80
N PHE A 154 1.28 -3.96 -0.92
CA PHE A 154 0.61 -4.38 -2.16
C PHE A 154 0.98 -3.48 -3.33
N ARG A 155 1.03 -2.15 -3.14
CA ARG A 155 1.40 -1.20 -4.19
C ARG A 155 2.86 -1.32 -4.62
N LEU A 156 3.73 -1.74 -3.72
CA LEU A 156 5.13 -2.06 -3.99
C LEU A 156 5.28 -3.28 -4.92
N ASN A 157 4.38 -4.26 -4.78
CA ASN A 157 4.48 -5.56 -5.46
C ASN A 157 3.59 -5.67 -6.71
N ILE A 158 2.53 -4.87 -6.81
CA ILE A 158 1.66 -4.85 -7.98
C ILE A 158 2.26 -3.92 -9.03
N PHE A 159 2.68 -4.50 -10.15
CA PHE A 159 3.15 -3.74 -11.30
C PHE A 159 2.03 -2.83 -11.84
N VAL A 160 2.36 -1.60 -12.18
CA VAL A 160 1.43 -0.64 -12.80
C VAL A 160 1.92 -0.36 -14.23
N ARG A 161 1.06 -0.65 -15.21
CA ARG A 161 1.36 -0.46 -16.63
C ARG A 161 0.93 0.94 -17.06
N SER A 162 1.74 1.64 -17.85
CA SER A 162 1.29 2.86 -18.53
C SER A 162 0.12 2.56 -19.47
N ASN A 163 -0.89 3.43 -19.52
CA ASN A 163 -1.95 3.37 -20.54
C ASN A 163 -1.58 4.08 -21.85
N GLU A 164 -0.36 4.61 -21.96
CA GLU A 164 0.11 5.22 -23.21
C GLU A 164 0.28 4.13 -24.28
N PHE A 165 -0.24 4.42 -25.47
CA PHE A 165 -0.15 3.55 -26.64
C PHE A 165 0.87 4.11 -27.62
N ASN A 166 1.46 3.22 -28.41
CA ASN A 166 2.25 3.66 -29.55
C ASN A 166 1.31 4.22 -30.62
N ALA A 167 1.58 5.44 -31.11
CA ALA A 167 0.70 6.16 -32.03
C ALA A 167 0.44 5.42 -33.36
N ASN A 168 1.31 4.46 -33.71
CA ASN A 168 1.29 3.74 -34.97
C ASN A 168 0.43 2.46 -34.97
N ASN A 169 -0.20 2.09 -33.85
CA ASN A 169 -0.99 0.86 -33.75
C ASN A 169 -2.50 1.14 -33.93
N THR A 170 -3.11 0.52 -34.95
CA THR A 170 -4.53 0.70 -35.27
C THR A 170 -5.45 -0.16 -34.41
N ASP A 171 -4.94 -1.24 -33.79
CA ASP A 171 -5.72 -2.15 -32.93
C ASP A 171 -5.26 -2.06 -31.47
N LYS A 172 -5.80 -1.06 -30.76
CA LYS A 172 -5.48 -0.77 -29.37
C LYS A 172 -5.96 -1.88 -28.41
N ASP A 173 -7.04 -2.57 -28.74
CA ASP A 173 -7.60 -3.64 -27.90
C ASP A 173 -6.68 -4.86 -27.87
N SER A 174 -6.26 -5.32 -29.04
CA SER A 174 -5.30 -6.42 -29.17
C SER A 174 -3.96 -6.08 -28.53
N GLU A 175 -3.51 -4.83 -28.62
CA GLU A 175 -2.30 -4.37 -27.93
C GLU A 175 -2.45 -4.42 -26.40
N MET A 176 -3.58 -3.94 -25.85
CA MET A 176 -3.82 -4.00 -24.41
C MET A 176 -3.86 -5.42 -23.88
N ASP A 177 -4.53 -6.32 -24.58
CA ASP A 177 -4.63 -7.72 -24.15
C ASP A 177 -3.28 -8.41 -24.16
N LYS A 178 -2.44 -8.16 -25.18
CA LYS A 178 -1.05 -8.66 -25.21
C LYS A 178 -0.24 -8.12 -24.03
N ARG A 179 -0.26 -6.79 -23.82
CA ARG A 179 0.46 -6.16 -22.72
C ARG A 179 -0.02 -6.69 -21.36
N ARG A 180 -1.33 -6.91 -21.20
CA ARG A 180 -1.92 -7.50 -20.00
C ARG A 180 -1.38 -8.90 -19.73
N MET A 181 -1.30 -9.74 -20.75
CA MET A 181 -0.72 -11.08 -20.64
C MET A 181 0.77 -11.05 -20.28
N ASP A 182 1.51 -10.08 -20.84
CA ASP A 182 2.95 -9.94 -20.64
C ASP A 182 3.32 -9.30 -19.31
N SER A 183 2.44 -8.52 -18.68
CA SER A 183 2.71 -7.84 -17.41
C SER A 183 1.41 -7.55 -16.65
N PRO A 184 0.69 -8.56 -16.17
CA PRO A 184 -0.59 -8.34 -15.49
C PRO A 184 -0.42 -7.41 -14.28
N GLU A 185 -1.38 -6.51 -14.04
CA GLU A 185 -1.42 -5.63 -12.87
C GLU A 185 -1.96 -6.37 -11.65
N ALA A 186 -1.44 -7.57 -11.42
CA ALA A 186 -1.78 -8.44 -10.33
C ALA A 186 -0.53 -9.16 -9.82
N PHE A 187 -0.51 -9.41 -8.52
CA PHE A 187 0.58 -10.04 -7.79
C PHE A 187 0.08 -11.33 -7.15
N TYR A 188 0.90 -12.38 -7.16
CA TYR A 188 0.57 -13.65 -6.50
C TYR A 188 1.54 -13.91 -5.36
N LYS A 189 1.02 -14.27 -4.18
CA LYS A 189 1.83 -14.72 -3.05
C LYS A 189 0.99 -15.49 -2.04
N HIS A 190 1.61 -16.43 -1.33
CA HIS A 190 0.97 -17.00 -0.14
C HIS A 190 0.99 -15.97 0.99
N ILE A 191 -0.13 -15.86 1.72
CA ILE A 191 -0.24 -14.98 2.89
C ILE A 191 0.84 -15.27 3.93
N LYS A 192 1.26 -16.54 4.08
CA LYS A 192 2.36 -16.91 4.99
C LYS A 192 3.67 -16.20 4.65
N TYR A 193 3.96 -15.98 3.36
CA TYR A 193 5.18 -15.30 2.93
C TYR A 193 5.03 -13.79 3.02
N ILE A 194 3.82 -13.23 2.81
CA ILE A 194 3.56 -11.81 3.11
C ILE A 194 3.79 -11.54 4.61
N ALA A 195 3.35 -12.45 5.46
CA ALA A 195 3.55 -12.37 6.90
C ALA A 195 5.04 -12.43 7.28
N LEU A 196 5.83 -13.28 6.61
CA LEU A 196 7.28 -13.34 6.81
C LEU A 196 7.98 -12.06 6.34
N ASP A 197 7.66 -11.55 5.14
CA ASP A 197 8.24 -10.30 4.62
C ASP A 197 8.01 -9.11 5.56
N LEU A 198 6.84 -9.03 6.19
CA LEU A 198 6.44 -7.92 7.05
C LEU A 198 6.77 -8.15 8.53
N ASN A 199 7.33 -9.31 8.88
CA ASN A 199 7.54 -9.76 10.25
C ASN A 199 6.27 -9.70 11.12
N LEU A 200 5.17 -10.29 10.61
CA LEU A 200 3.85 -10.28 11.23
C LEU A 200 3.29 -11.69 11.44
N HIS A 201 2.34 -11.81 12.37
CA HIS A 201 1.54 -13.02 12.47
C HIS A 201 0.61 -13.16 11.25
N ARG A 202 0.48 -14.38 10.72
CA ARG A 202 -0.35 -14.68 9.53
C ARG A 202 -1.78 -14.19 9.69
N ASP A 203 -2.39 -14.41 10.86
CA ASP A 203 -3.79 -14.05 11.10
C ASP A 203 -3.98 -12.53 11.14
N THR A 204 -2.97 -11.79 11.61
CA THR A 204 -2.95 -10.33 11.56
C THR A 204 -2.94 -9.87 10.12
N VAL A 205 -2.06 -10.42 9.27
CA VAL A 205 -2.03 -10.09 7.85
C VAL A 205 -3.37 -10.40 7.19
N GLN A 206 -3.94 -11.60 7.40
CA GLN A 206 -5.23 -11.96 6.82
C GLN A 206 -6.33 -10.98 7.22
N LYS A 207 -6.42 -10.61 8.51
CA LYS A 207 -7.39 -9.61 9.01
C LYS A 207 -7.26 -8.28 8.29
N PHE A 208 -6.04 -7.77 8.12
CA PHE A 208 -5.83 -6.48 7.45
C PHE A 208 -6.01 -6.55 5.93
N ILE A 209 -5.74 -7.70 5.31
CA ILE A 209 -6.13 -7.94 3.91
C ILE A 209 -7.65 -7.80 3.76
N ASP A 210 -8.42 -8.47 4.62
CA ASP A 210 -9.89 -8.43 4.53
C ASP A 210 -10.41 -7.00 4.78
N ILE A 211 -9.81 -6.26 5.71
CA ILE A 211 -10.08 -4.82 5.91
C ILE A 211 -9.85 -4.01 4.63
N LEU A 212 -8.73 -4.21 3.94
CA LEU A 212 -8.41 -3.46 2.71
C LEU A 212 -9.32 -3.86 1.53
N VAL A 213 -9.80 -5.11 1.51
CA VAL A 213 -10.81 -5.60 0.55
C VAL A 213 -12.18 -4.99 0.84
N ASP A 214 -12.61 -4.93 2.11
CA ASP A 214 -13.86 -4.26 2.51
C ASP A 214 -13.85 -2.78 2.11
N LEU A 215 -12.70 -2.12 2.26
CA LEU A 215 -12.49 -0.75 1.83
C LEU A 215 -12.36 -0.61 0.32
N GLN A 216 -12.46 -1.69 -0.46
CA GLN A 216 -12.33 -1.69 -1.92
C GLN A 216 -11.06 -0.98 -2.40
N LEU A 217 -9.94 -1.17 -1.68
CA LEU A 217 -8.63 -0.62 -2.05
C LEU A 217 -7.84 -1.66 -2.86
N ILE A 218 -7.97 -2.91 -2.47
CA ILE A 218 -7.43 -4.09 -3.15
C ILE A 218 -8.53 -5.12 -3.38
N VAL A 219 -8.27 -6.07 -4.26
CA VAL A 219 -9.10 -7.25 -4.47
C VAL A 219 -8.23 -8.48 -4.30
N LYS A 220 -8.79 -9.52 -3.69
CA LYS A 220 -8.15 -10.82 -3.47
C LYS A 220 -8.94 -11.91 -4.18
N ARG A 221 -8.26 -12.73 -4.98
CA ARG A 221 -8.81 -13.99 -5.50
C ARG A 221 -8.04 -15.15 -4.88
N THR A 222 -8.73 -15.92 -4.04
CA THR A 222 -8.16 -17.13 -3.44
C THR A 222 -8.45 -18.32 -4.35
N PRO A 223 -7.42 -19.01 -4.87
CA PRO A 223 -7.64 -20.19 -5.68
C PRO A 223 -8.13 -21.37 -4.84
N TYR A 224 -8.81 -22.31 -5.50
CA TYR A 224 -9.31 -23.53 -4.85
C TYR A 224 -8.16 -24.38 -4.30
N LYS A 225 -8.36 -24.91 -3.09
CA LYS A 225 -7.51 -25.97 -2.56
C LYS A 225 -7.75 -27.22 -3.37
N PHE A 226 -6.70 -27.96 -3.68
CA PHE A 226 -6.81 -29.22 -4.38
C PHE A 226 -6.02 -30.31 -3.65
N ARG A 227 -6.37 -31.55 -3.91
CA ARG A 227 -5.70 -32.72 -3.31
C ARG A 227 -4.85 -33.40 -4.39
N CYS A 228 -3.60 -33.69 -4.07
CA CYS A 228 -2.71 -34.48 -4.90
C CYS A 228 -1.97 -35.48 -4.02
N GLU A 229 -1.89 -36.75 -4.41
CA GLU A 229 -1.14 -37.77 -3.66
C GLU A 229 -1.45 -37.76 -2.15
N ASN A 230 -2.73 -37.68 -1.81
CA ASN A 230 -3.25 -37.57 -0.44
C ASN A 230 -2.93 -36.28 0.35
N ASN A 231 -2.16 -35.34 -0.20
CA ASN A 231 -1.84 -34.07 0.43
C ASN A 231 -2.75 -32.94 -0.07
N TRP A 232 -3.13 -32.03 0.83
CA TRP A 232 -3.83 -30.79 0.47
C TRP A 232 -2.84 -29.71 0.06
N TYR A 233 -3.04 -29.17 -1.13
CA TYR A 233 -2.27 -28.04 -1.65
C TYR A 233 -3.15 -26.79 -1.64
N CYS A 234 -2.60 -25.70 -1.10
CA CYS A 234 -3.23 -24.38 -1.11
C CYS A 234 -2.39 -23.49 -2.03
N PRO A 235 -2.88 -23.10 -3.21
CA PRO A 235 -2.10 -22.26 -4.11
C PRO A 235 -1.95 -20.82 -3.59
N GLU A 236 -1.13 -20.02 -4.29
CA GLU A 236 -0.88 -18.62 -3.97
C GLU A 236 -2.15 -17.77 -4.18
N CYS A 237 -2.39 -16.81 -3.29
CA CYS A 237 -3.49 -15.86 -3.49
C CYS A 237 -3.08 -14.85 -4.56
N LEU A 238 -4.03 -14.46 -5.40
CA LEU A 238 -3.88 -13.36 -6.34
C LEU A 238 -4.41 -12.08 -5.71
N PHE A 239 -3.67 -10.99 -5.87
CA PHE A 239 -3.99 -9.66 -5.40
C PHE A 239 -3.91 -8.67 -6.56
N ALA A 240 -4.90 -7.80 -6.66
CA ALA A 240 -4.92 -6.72 -7.63
C ALA A 240 -5.44 -5.45 -6.97
N ASN A 241 -5.23 -4.33 -7.64
CA ASN A 241 -5.83 -3.07 -7.24
C ASN A 241 -7.34 -3.10 -7.56
N ALA A 242 -8.18 -2.49 -6.72
CA ALA A 242 -9.61 -2.39 -7.04
C ALA A 242 -9.90 -1.41 -8.20
N TYR A 243 -8.94 -0.54 -8.49
CA TYR A 243 -8.99 0.45 -9.55
C TYR A 243 -7.58 0.79 -10.06
N LYS A 244 -7.55 1.33 -11.28
CA LYS A 244 -6.38 1.89 -11.93
C LYS A 244 -6.43 3.41 -11.90
N ARG A 245 -5.32 4.01 -11.47
CA ARG A 245 -5.11 5.45 -11.53
C ARG A 245 -3.81 5.76 -12.28
N GLN A 246 -3.80 6.87 -13.01
CA GLN A 246 -2.61 7.37 -13.69
C GLN A 246 -2.64 8.90 -13.66
N ASN A 247 -1.54 9.52 -13.24
CA ASN A 247 -1.39 10.99 -13.18
C ASN A 247 -2.53 11.71 -12.42
N GLY A 248 -3.04 11.10 -11.35
CA GLY A 248 -4.17 11.66 -10.57
C GLY A 248 -5.56 11.38 -11.15
N TYR A 249 -5.66 10.69 -12.29
CA TYR A 249 -6.95 10.34 -12.91
C TYR A 249 -7.34 8.91 -12.60
N LEU A 250 -8.63 8.67 -12.34
CA LEU A 250 -9.21 7.33 -12.29
C LEU A 250 -9.45 6.85 -13.73
N ILE A 251 -8.77 5.78 -14.12
CA ILE A 251 -8.81 5.25 -15.50
C ILE A 251 -9.77 4.07 -15.62
N ALA A 252 -9.78 3.18 -14.63
CA ALA A 252 -10.62 1.99 -14.62
C ALA A 252 -10.90 1.55 -13.19
N SER A 253 -12.02 0.88 -12.94
CA SER A 253 -12.39 0.39 -11.61
C SER A 253 -13.36 -0.78 -11.69
N GLY A 254 -13.44 -1.55 -10.61
CA GLY A 254 -14.42 -2.62 -10.48
C GLY A 254 -14.06 -3.87 -11.26
N GLU A 255 -15.02 -4.79 -11.35
CA GLU A 255 -14.78 -6.16 -11.82
C GLU A 255 -14.26 -6.22 -13.26
N GLU A 256 -14.74 -5.31 -14.11
CA GLU A 256 -14.33 -5.19 -15.51
C GLU A 256 -12.83 -4.85 -15.65
N TYR A 257 -12.25 -4.20 -14.64
CA TYR A 257 -10.82 -3.93 -14.59
C TYR A 257 -10.04 -5.13 -14.03
N TYR A 258 -10.34 -5.56 -12.81
CA TYR A 258 -9.45 -6.49 -12.11
C TYR A 258 -9.62 -7.96 -12.52
N ASN A 259 -10.78 -8.38 -13.04
CA ASN A 259 -10.98 -9.77 -13.47
C ASN A 259 -10.09 -10.15 -14.66
N PRO A 260 -10.00 -9.34 -15.73
CA PRO A 260 -9.04 -9.59 -16.81
C PRO A 260 -7.58 -9.65 -16.34
N GLU A 261 -7.20 -8.80 -15.37
CA GLU A 261 -5.83 -8.80 -14.81
C GLU A 261 -5.55 -10.10 -14.03
N PHE A 262 -6.51 -10.59 -13.26
CA PHE A 262 -6.39 -11.89 -12.60
C PHE A 262 -6.30 -13.06 -13.60
N ASP A 263 -7.13 -13.06 -14.63
CA ASP A 263 -7.14 -14.13 -15.63
C ASP A 263 -5.81 -14.19 -16.40
N ALA A 264 -5.23 -13.03 -16.70
CA ALA A 264 -3.91 -12.91 -17.31
C ALA A 264 -2.80 -13.41 -16.36
N ALA A 265 -2.84 -13.01 -15.09
CA ALA A 265 -1.90 -13.49 -14.08
C ALA A 265 -1.96 -15.00 -13.87
N GLU A 266 -3.17 -15.58 -13.84
CA GLU A 266 -3.36 -17.02 -13.71
C GLU A 266 -2.81 -17.78 -14.94
N LYS A 267 -3.08 -17.28 -16.15
CA LYS A 267 -2.50 -17.86 -17.38
C LYS A 267 -0.98 -17.79 -17.39
N ARG A 268 -0.39 -16.70 -16.91
CA ARG A 268 1.07 -16.54 -16.81
C ARG A 268 1.67 -17.52 -15.80
N LEU A 269 1.04 -17.66 -14.64
CA LEU A 269 1.42 -18.64 -13.61
C LEU A 269 1.42 -20.07 -14.14
N LYS A 270 0.40 -20.43 -14.93
CA LYS A 270 0.29 -21.75 -15.59
C LYS A 270 1.40 -22.00 -16.62
N LYS A 271 1.95 -20.95 -17.24
CA LYS A 271 3.02 -21.04 -18.25
C LYS A 271 4.42 -21.08 -17.62
N SER A 272 4.67 -20.26 -16.60
CA SER A 272 6.01 -20.09 -16.02
C SER A 272 6.45 -21.28 -15.17
N ARG A 273 5.47 -21.96 -14.57
CA ARG A 273 5.67 -23.22 -13.89
C ARG A 273 4.95 -24.24 -14.77
N ASN A 274 5.62 -25.27 -15.30
CA ASN A 274 5.00 -26.40 -16.02
C ASN A 274 3.93 -27.07 -15.12
N TYR A 275 2.77 -26.43 -14.93
CA TYR A 275 1.83 -26.77 -13.88
C TYR A 275 0.95 -27.91 -14.37
N ILE A 276 1.24 -29.09 -13.82
CA ILE A 276 0.46 -30.33 -13.90
C ILE A 276 -0.93 -30.19 -13.23
N PHE A 277 -1.25 -29.04 -12.63
CA PHE A 277 -2.49 -28.83 -11.90
C PHE A 277 -3.26 -27.67 -12.48
N LEU A 278 -4.20 -27.97 -13.40
CA LEU A 278 -5.51 -27.32 -13.56
C LEU A 278 -6.26 -27.92 -14.77
N THR A 279 -6.36 -29.25 -14.79
CA THR A 279 -7.42 -29.99 -15.50
C THR A 279 -8.10 -30.91 -14.50
N TYR A 280 -8.68 -30.34 -13.45
CA TYR A 280 -9.67 -31.06 -12.67
C TYR A 280 -10.94 -30.22 -12.68
N LYS A 281 -11.93 -30.77 -13.38
CA LYS A 281 -13.29 -30.23 -13.49
C LYS A 281 -13.86 -30.07 -12.08
N LYS A 282 -14.76 -29.10 -11.92
CA LYS A 282 -15.73 -29.06 -10.83
C LYS A 282 -16.33 -30.46 -10.67
N ASP A 283 -16.14 -31.07 -9.50
CA ASP A 283 -17.10 -32.02 -8.96
C ASP A 283 -18.23 -31.22 -8.28
#